data_AF-A0AAU0VFK4-F1
#
_entry.id   AF-A0AAU0VFK4-F1
#
_cell.length_a   1.000
_cell.length_b   1.000
_cell.length_c   1.000
_cell.angle_alpha   90.00
_cell.angle_beta   90.00
_cell.angle_gamma   90.00
#
_symmetry.space_group_name_H-M   'P 1'
#
loop_
_entity.id
_entity.type
_entity.pdbx_description
1 polymer ?
#
loop_
_entity_poly.entity_id
_entity_poly.type
_entity_poly.pdbx_seq_one_letter_code
_entity_poly.pdbx_strand_id
1 'polypeptide(L)'
;MRWEHAVLAHLPLGTDVFSVFVCQNDPGLCDDWDAMAGANRAFLFNGDLSPAAVPAEGTTLLGAVTALGGHPADTPTEQPVLGRLGGEPDWIQDDETPDCPTCAKRMAFMAELEEGHDFATQANFGGRGRGYLFSCQPCGEAAFLWQN
;
A
#
# COMPACT_ATOMS: atom_id res chain seq x y z
N MET A 1 7.48 -20.27 -6.54
CA MET A 1 6.64 -19.08 -6.75
C MET A 1 7.52 -18.00 -7.33
N ARG A 2 7.22 -17.56 -8.54
CA ARG A 2 7.87 -16.41 -9.18
C ARG A 2 7.15 -15.17 -8.68
N TRP A 3 7.86 -14.27 -8.02
CA TRP A 3 7.33 -13.00 -7.48
C TRP A 3 7.08 -11.96 -8.59
N GLU A 4 6.63 -12.39 -9.77
CA GLU A 4 6.55 -11.54 -10.96
C GLU A 4 5.31 -10.62 -10.96
N HIS A 5 4.42 -10.78 -9.96
CA HIS A 5 3.16 -10.04 -9.84
C HIS A 5 2.85 -9.67 -8.38
N ALA A 6 3.81 -9.04 -7.70
CA ALA A 6 3.58 -8.47 -6.37
C ALA A 6 3.91 -6.98 -6.43
N VAL A 7 3.04 -6.15 -5.85
CA VAL A 7 3.29 -4.72 -5.76
C VAL A 7 3.79 -4.38 -4.36
N LEU A 8 4.89 -3.63 -4.32
CA LEU A 8 5.45 -3.04 -3.12
C LEU A 8 5.36 -1.52 -3.21
N ALA A 9 4.65 -0.90 -2.27
CA ALA A 9 4.60 0.55 -2.14
C ALA A 9 5.24 0.99 -0.82
N HIS A 10 6.15 1.98 -0.91
CA HIS A 10 6.73 2.66 0.25
C HIS A 10 6.18 4.09 0.34
N LEU A 11 5.47 4.39 1.42
CA LEU A 11 4.79 5.67 1.60
C LEU A 11 5.36 6.41 2.82
N PRO A 12 6.13 7.49 2.61
CA PRO A 12 6.59 8.34 3.70
C PRO A 12 5.44 9.26 4.15
N LEU A 13 4.99 9.10 5.39
CA LEU A 13 3.92 9.87 6.00
C LEU A 13 4.43 10.51 7.29
N GLY A 14 4.96 11.73 7.18
CA GLY A 14 5.66 12.38 8.29
C GLY A 14 6.99 11.68 8.58
N THR A 15 7.17 11.20 9.81
CA THR A 15 8.35 10.42 10.23
C THR A 15 8.20 8.91 10.02
N ASP A 16 7.01 8.47 9.63
CA ASP A 16 6.70 7.06 9.48
C ASP A 16 6.83 6.61 8.02
N VAL A 17 7.22 5.35 7.83
CA VAL A 17 7.24 4.70 6.51
C VAL A 17 6.33 3.50 6.54
N PHE A 18 5.41 3.44 5.58
CA PHE A 18 4.57 2.28 5.37
C PHE A 18 5.09 1.46 4.20
N SER A 19 5.20 0.14 4.38
CA SER A 19 5.43 -0.81 3.29
C SER A 19 4.17 -1.63 3.07
N VAL A 20 3.57 -1.52 1.90
CA VAL A 20 2.39 -2.29 1.50
C VAL A 20 2.78 -3.34 0.48
N PHE A 21 2.34 -4.56 0.71
CA PHE A 21 2.49 -5.70 -0.18
C PHE A 21 1.10 -6.09 -0.66
N VAL A 22 0.93 -6.16 -1.98
CA VAL A 22 -0.30 -6.64 -2.62
C VAL A 22 0.02 -7.89 -3.43
N CYS A 23 -0.66 -9.00 -3.15
CA CYS A 23 -0.56 -10.20 -3.96
C CYS A 23 -1.37 -10.03 -5.24
N GLN A 24 -0.77 -10.29 -6.40
CA GLN A 24 -1.47 -10.25 -7.69
C GLN A 24 -1.26 -11.57 -8.45
N ASN A 25 -1.43 -12.70 -7.76
CA ASN A 25 -1.14 -14.01 -8.31
C ASN A 25 -2.05 -14.33 -9.52
N ASP A 26 -1.45 -14.50 -10.70
CA ASP A 26 -2.13 -14.92 -11.93
C ASP A 26 -1.50 -16.24 -12.47
N PRO A 27 -2.25 -17.36 -12.56
CA PRO A 27 -3.65 -17.53 -12.15
C PRO A 27 -3.81 -17.80 -10.64
N GLY A 28 -4.84 -17.24 -10.00
CA GLY A 28 -5.33 -17.62 -8.67
C GLY A 28 -6.01 -16.47 -7.92
N LEU A 29 -6.51 -16.75 -6.71
CA LEU A 29 -7.05 -15.75 -5.78
C LEU A 29 -6.21 -15.76 -4.50
N CYS A 30 -6.03 -14.58 -3.91
CA CYS A 30 -5.14 -14.35 -2.78
C CYS A 30 -5.87 -13.86 -1.51
N ASP A 31 -7.21 -13.87 -1.51
CA ASP A 31 -8.07 -13.27 -0.49
C ASP A 31 -7.63 -11.85 -0.11
N ASP A 32 -7.19 -11.09 -1.11
CA ASP A 32 -6.46 -9.83 -1.01
C ASP A 32 -7.36 -8.63 -0.65
N TRP A 33 -8.67 -8.85 -0.59
CA TRP A 33 -9.64 -7.85 -0.12
C TRP A 33 -9.72 -7.76 1.42
N ASP A 34 -9.21 -8.74 2.17
CA ASP A 34 -9.21 -8.69 3.65
C ASP A 34 -8.05 -7.84 4.18
N ALA A 35 -8.35 -6.90 5.08
CA ALA A 35 -7.38 -5.95 5.64
C ALA A 35 -6.26 -6.58 6.48
N MET A 36 -6.54 -7.74 7.07
CA MET A 36 -5.71 -8.42 8.08
C MET A 36 -5.42 -9.89 7.75
N ALA A 37 -6.02 -10.41 6.68
CA ALA A 37 -5.82 -11.76 6.18
C ALA A 37 -5.51 -11.75 4.67
N GLY A 38 -5.48 -12.94 4.07
CA GLY A 38 -5.07 -13.10 2.69
C GLY A 38 -3.59 -12.79 2.48
N ALA A 39 -3.24 -12.40 1.25
CA ALA A 39 -1.86 -12.15 0.85
C ALA A 39 -1.51 -10.66 0.73
N ASN A 40 -2.39 -9.77 1.20
CA ASN A 40 -2.10 -8.35 1.36
C ASN A 40 -1.56 -8.08 2.76
N ARG A 41 -0.55 -7.20 2.86
CA ARG A 41 0.04 -6.87 4.15
C ARG A 41 0.62 -5.48 4.16
N ALA A 42 0.36 -4.74 5.23
CA ALA A 42 1.03 -3.48 5.52
C ALA A 42 1.96 -3.62 6.72
N PHE A 43 3.04 -2.86 6.70
CA PHE A 43 3.99 -2.72 7.80
C PHE A 43 4.24 -1.24 8.06
N LEU A 44 4.25 -0.87 9.35
CA LEU A 44 4.63 0.45 9.82
C LEU A 44 6.06 0.40 10.36
N PHE A 45 6.92 1.22 9.78
CA PHE A 45 8.28 1.47 10.27
C PHE A 45 8.33 2.87 10.86
N ASN A 46 8.83 2.97 12.08
CA ASN A 46 9.07 4.22 12.79
C ASN A 46 10.55 4.36 13.14
N GLY A 47 11.00 5.60 13.27
CA GLY A 47 12.38 5.94 13.65
C GLY A 47 13.30 6.26 12.46
N ASP A 48 14.60 6.35 12.77
CA ASP A 48 15.60 6.76 11.79
C ASP A 48 15.80 5.70 10.71
N LEU A 49 15.71 6.12 9.45
CA LEU A 49 15.99 5.26 8.31
C LEU A 49 17.49 5.20 8.05
N SER A 50 18.04 4.00 7.95
CA SER A 50 19.41 3.77 7.48
C SER A 50 19.39 3.00 6.16
N PRO A 51 20.27 3.34 5.19
CA PRO A 51 20.43 2.54 3.99
C PRO A 51 20.74 1.08 4.33
N ALA A 52 20.00 0.15 3.72
CA ALA A 52 20.28 -1.27 3.88
C ALA A 52 21.62 -1.64 3.20
N ALA A 53 22.39 -2.54 3.80
CA ALA A 53 23.55 -3.11 3.15
C ALA A 53 23.11 -3.97 1.96
N VAL A 54 23.63 -3.67 0.76
CA VAL A 54 23.31 -4.44 -0.45
C VAL A 54 23.91 -5.84 -0.31
N PRO A 55 23.10 -6.91 -0.41
CA PRO A 55 23.61 -8.28 -0.36
C PRO A 55 24.66 -8.53 -1.46
N ALA A 56 25.72 -9.27 -1.13
CA ALA A 56 26.78 -9.61 -2.08
C ALA A 56 26.33 -10.66 -3.13
N GLU A 57 25.30 -11.43 -2.82
CA GLU A 57 24.74 -12.49 -3.66
C GLU A 57 23.22 -12.36 -3.76
N GLY A 58 22.63 -12.87 -4.84
CA GLY A 58 21.20 -12.78 -5.13
C GLY A 58 20.82 -11.61 -6.03
N THR A 59 19.52 -11.46 -6.29
CA THR A 59 18.98 -10.36 -7.10
C THR A 59 18.88 -9.09 -6.26
N THR A 60 19.61 -8.04 -6.64
CA THR A 60 19.66 -6.74 -5.94
C THR A 60 18.98 -5.60 -6.70
N LEU A 61 18.48 -5.89 -7.91
CA LEU A 61 17.72 -4.95 -8.72
C LEU A 61 16.23 -5.25 -8.56
N LEU A 62 15.46 -4.18 -8.39
CA LEU A 62 14.01 -4.27 -8.58
C LEU A 62 13.72 -4.55 -10.06
N GLY A 63 12.62 -5.27 -10.32
CA GLY A 63 12.09 -5.41 -11.67
C GLY A 63 11.54 -4.08 -12.20
N ALA A 64 10.58 -4.13 -13.11
CA ALA A 64 9.82 -2.93 -13.45
C ALA A 64 9.09 -2.42 -12.20
N VAL A 65 9.20 -1.13 -11.89
CA VAL A 65 8.57 -0.49 -10.73
C VAL A 65 7.97 0.85 -11.13
N THR A 66 6.84 1.19 -10.50
CA THR A 66 6.31 2.55 -10.51
C THR A 66 6.77 3.27 -9.24
N ALA A 67 7.46 4.40 -9.41
CA ALA A 67 7.86 5.25 -8.30
C ALA A 67 6.76 6.27 -8.00
N LEU A 68 6.35 6.36 -6.74
CA LEU A 68 5.39 7.35 -6.26
C LEU A 68 6.13 8.48 -5.53
N GLY A 69 5.76 9.73 -5.84
CA GLY A 69 6.25 10.92 -5.16
C GLY A 69 5.09 11.70 -4.57
N GLY A 70 5.27 12.23 -3.35
CA GLY A 70 4.31 13.15 -2.76
C GLY A 70 4.23 14.45 -3.57
N HIS A 71 3.02 14.89 -3.88
CA HIS A 71 2.76 16.13 -4.60
C HIS A 71 1.67 16.94 -3.89
N PRO A 72 1.83 18.26 -3.68
CA PRO A 72 0.81 19.07 -3.02
C PRO A 72 -0.48 19.12 -3.85
N ALA A 73 -1.63 18.83 -3.22
CA ALA A 73 -2.92 18.72 -3.90
C ALA A 73 -3.34 20.00 -4.64
N ASP A 74 -2.98 21.18 -4.12
CA ASP A 74 -3.35 22.47 -4.71
C ASP A 74 -2.41 22.91 -5.84
N THR A 75 -1.39 22.10 -6.17
CA THR A 75 -0.46 22.40 -7.26
C THR A 75 -0.84 21.57 -8.48
N PRO A 76 -1.02 22.17 -9.67
CA PRO A 76 -1.24 21.42 -10.89
C PRO A 76 -0.04 20.51 -11.22
N THR A 77 -0.30 19.33 -11.76
CA THR A 77 0.72 18.39 -12.26
C THR A 77 0.28 17.78 -13.58
N GLU A 78 1.24 17.51 -14.46
CA GLU A 78 1.03 16.74 -15.70
C GLU A 78 1.19 15.22 -15.47
N GLN A 79 1.74 14.83 -14.30
CA GLN A 79 1.92 13.43 -13.94
C GLN A 79 0.61 12.82 -13.44
N PRO A 80 0.36 11.52 -13.67
CA PRO A 80 -0.81 10.86 -13.14
C PRO A 80 -0.79 10.88 -11.60
N VAL A 81 -1.94 11.18 -11.01
CA VAL A 81 -2.17 11.05 -9.56
C VAL A 81 -2.58 9.61 -9.31
N LEU A 82 -1.88 8.93 -8.40
CA LEU A 82 -2.09 7.50 -8.09
C LEU A 82 -2.57 7.31 -6.64
N GLY A 83 -3.37 8.27 -6.15
CA GLY A 83 -3.95 8.24 -4.81
C GLY A 83 -3.76 9.53 -4.02
N ARG A 84 -4.01 9.43 -2.70
CA ARG A 84 -3.95 10.54 -1.74
C ARG A 84 -3.33 10.11 -0.42
N LEU A 85 -2.68 11.07 0.25
CA LEU A 85 -2.08 10.88 1.56
C LEU A 85 -2.91 11.64 2.61
N GLY A 86 -3.36 10.95 3.65
CA GLY A 86 -4.22 11.48 4.71
C GLY A 86 -5.63 11.87 4.24
N GLY A 87 -6.38 12.50 5.14
CA GLY A 87 -7.79 12.86 4.94
C GLY A 87 -8.73 11.80 5.49
N GLU A 88 -9.86 11.60 4.81
CA GLU A 88 -10.85 10.55 5.10
C GLU A 88 -10.94 9.59 3.89
N PRO A 89 -11.23 8.30 4.11
CA PRO A 89 -11.39 7.34 3.03
C PRO A 89 -12.63 7.69 2.18
N ASP A 90 -12.48 7.59 0.86
CA ASP A 90 -13.56 7.77 -0.12
C ASP A 90 -14.00 6.40 -0.62
N TRP A 91 -14.80 5.74 0.21
CA TRP A 91 -15.23 4.36 0.02
C TRP A 91 -15.98 4.16 -1.30
N ILE A 92 -15.65 3.05 -1.99
CA ILE A 92 -16.38 2.60 -3.19
C ILE A 92 -17.62 1.79 -2.76
N GLN A 93 -17.45 0.94 -1.74
CA GLN A 93 -18.49 0.09 -1.18
C GLN A 93 -18.84 0.55 0.24
N ASP A 94 -18.95 -0.39 1.18
CA ASP A 94 -19.20 -0.09 2.59
C ASP A 94 -17.91 0.34 3.30
N ASP A 95 -18.08 0.95 4.47
CA ASP A 95 -16.97 1.30 5.35
C ASP A 95 -16.38 0.05 6.00
N GLU A 96 -15.16 -0.30 5.60
CA GLU A 96 -14.43 -1.47 6.06
C GLU A 96 -13.20 -1.09 6.88
N THR A 97 -13.21 0.09 7.52
CA THR A 97 -12.08 0.51 8.36
C THR A 97 -11.81 -0.55 9.44
N PRO A 98 -10.58 -1.11 9.49
CA PRO A 98 -10.27 -2.20 10.39
C PRO A 98 -10.11 -1.71 11.84
N ASP A 99 -10.46 -2.59 12.78
CA ASP A 99 -10.03 -2.47 14.17
C ASP A 99 -8.62 -3.05 14.33
N CYS A 100 -7.80 -2.40 15.14
CA CYS A 100 -6.44 -2.84 15.43
C CYS A 100 -6.46 -4.22 16.12
N PRO A 101 -5.69 -5.21 15.64
CA PRO A 101 -5.68 -6.56 16.23
C PRO A 101 -5.14 -6.60 17.66
N THR A 102 -4.34 -5.61 18.05
CA THR A 102 -3.72 -5.52 19.39
C THR A 102 -4.65 -4.88 20.43
N CYS A 103 -5.35 -3.80 20.07
CA CYS A 103 -6.11 -2.99 21.02
C CYS A 103 -7.60 -2.87 20.73
N ALA A 104 -8.08 -3.48 19.64
CA ALA A 104 -9.47 -3.47 19.18
C ALA A 104 -10.06 -2.06 18.95
N LYS A 105 -9.22 -1.04 18.80
CA LYS A 105 -9.66 0.31 18.41
C LYS A 105 -9.63 0.44 16.90
N ARG A 106 -10.63 1.12 16.36
CA ARG A 106 -10.68 1.54 14.96
C ARG A 106 -9.41 2.27 14.55
N MET A 107 -8.81 1.84 13.45
CA MET A 107 -7.54 2.36 12.94
C MET A 107 -7.74 3.71 12.23
N ALA A 108 -6.68 4.53 12.18
CA ALA A 108 -6.68 5.80 11.47
C ALA A 108 -6.37 5.57 9.98
N PHE A 109 -7.09 6.27 9.11
CA PHE A 109 -6.81 6.28 7.68
C PHE A 109 -5.51 7.04 7.39
N MET A 110 -4.67 6.48 6.53
CA MET A 110 -3.33 7.01 6.23
C MET A 110 -3.16 7.39 4.77
N ALA A 111 -3.66 6.57 3.84
CA ALA A 111 -3.56 6.83 2.41
C ALA A 111 -4.57 6.00 1.62
N GLU A 112 -4.91 6.50 0.45
CA GLU A 112 -5.60 5.74 -0.60
C GLU A 112 -4.67 5.64 -1.81
N LEU A 113 -4.67 4.49 -2.47
CA LEU A 113 -3.90 4.20 -3.68
C LEU A 113 -4.87 3.90 -4.82
N GLU A 114 -4.63 4.51 -5.99
CA GLU A 114 -5.35 4.18 -7.21
C GLU A 114 -4.59 3.15 -8.04
N GLU A 115 -5.33 2.37 -8.82
CA GLU A 115 -4.73 1.45 -9.80
C GLU A 115 -3.86 2.22 -10.80
N GLY A 116 -2.62 1.78 -10.94
CA GLY A 116 -1.64 2.35 -11.87
C GLY A 116 -2.05 2.20 -13.33
N HIS A 117 -1.41 2.98 -14.22
CA HIS A 117 -1.72 2.94 -15.66
C HIS A 117 -0.95 1.85 -16.44
N ASP A 118 0.17 1.37 -15.90
CA ASP A 118 1.00 0.36 -16.55
C ASP A 118 0.69 -1.04 -16.02
N PHE A 119 0.07 -1.88 -16.85
CA PHE A 119 -0.30 -3.26 -16.52
C PHE A 119 0.86 -4.12 -15.99
N ALA A 120 2.11 -3.79 -16.31
CA ALA A 120 3.27 -4.53 -15.83
C ALA A 120 3.67 -4.16 -14.39
N THR A 121 3.25 -3.00 -13.88
CA THR A 121 3.70 -2.47 -12.58
C THR A 121 2.58 -1.92 -11.70
N GLN A 122 1.34 -1.85 -12.21
CA GLN A 122 0.19 -1.35 -11.47
C GLN A 122 -0.19 -2.30 -10.33
N ALA A 123 -0.68 -1.72 -9.23
CA ALA A 123 -1.51 -2.47 -8.31
C ALA A 123 -2.88 -2.67 -8.94
N ASN A 124 -3.13 -3.86 -9.46
CA ASN A 124 -4.44 -4.26 -9.96
C ASN A 124 -5.46 -4.30 -8.82
N PHE A 125 -6.48 -3.44 -8.87
CA PHE A 125 -7.59 -3.42 -7.94
C PHE A 125 -8.92 -3.72 -8.68
N GLY A 126 -8.86 -4.54 -9.74
CA GLY A 126 -10.05 -4.97 -10.48
C GLY A 126 -10.57 -3.97 -11.51
N GLY A 127 -9.72 -3.11 -12.07
CA GLY A 127 -10.04 -2.29 -13.24
C GLY A 127 -10.87 -1.03 -12.95
N ARG A 128 -10.77 -0.52 -11.71
CA ARG A 128 -11.34 0.74 -11.16
C ARG A 128 -11.27 0.82 -9.63
N GLY A 129 -10.72 -0.20 -8.97
CA GLY A 129 -10.67 -0.22 -7.52
C GLY A 129 -9.65 0.72 -6.92
N ARG A 130 -9.71 0.79 -5.59
CA ARG A 130 -8.87 1.62 -4.74
C ARG A 130 -8.37 0.81 -3.55
N GLY A 131 -7.09 0.98 -3.24
CA GLY A 131 -6.48 0.47 -2.02
C GLY A 131 -6.54 1.49 -0.90
N TYR A 132 -6.70 1.04 0.34
CA TYR A 132 -6.82 1.87 1.53
C TYR A 132 -5.85 1.38 2.60
N LEU A 133 -5.01 2.29 3.09
CA LEU A 133 -4.02 2.04 4.13
C LEU A 133 -4.46 2.64 5.46
N PHE A 134 -4.38 1.83 6.51
CA PHE A 134 -4.73 2.21 7.87
C PHE A 134 -3.59 1.95 8.84
N SER A 135 -3.55 2.69 9.96
CA SER A 135 -2.58 2.46 11.03
C SER A 135 -3.15 2.63 12.43
N CYS A 136 -2.56 1.90 13.38
CA CYS A 136 -2.66 2.15 14.81
C CYS A 136 -1.26 2.45 15.33
N GLN A 137 -0.83 3.72 15.22
CA GLN A 137 0.51 4.14 15.63
C GLN A 137 0.90 3.74 17.07
N PRO A 138 0.02 3.82 18.09
CA PRO A 138 0.38 3.40 19.45
C PRO A 138 0.72 1.91 19.57
N CYS A 139 0.17 1.06 18.70
CA CYS A 139 0.42 -0.38 18.68
C CYS A 139 1.47 -0.79 17.63
N GLY A 140 1.87 0.12 16.74
CA GLY A 140 2.77 -0.19 15.63
C GLY A 140 2.13 -1.04 14.53
N GLU A 141 0.80 -1.12 14.48
CA GLU A 141 0.07 -1.95 13.52
C GLU A 141 -0.33 -1.15 12.28
N ALA A 142 -0.31 -1.81 11.13
CA ALA A 142 -0.80 -1.30 9.86
C ALA A 142 -1.64 -2.35 9.14
N ALA A 143 -2.64 -1.90 8.38
CA ALA A 143 -3.57 -2.73 7.66
C ALA A 143 -3.80 -2.17 6.26
N PHE A 144 -4.05 -3.04 5.28
CA PHE A 144 -4.32 -2.63 3.91
C PHE A 144 -5.37 -3.53 3.28
N LEU A 145 -6.37 -2.92 2.66
CA LEU A 145 -7.44 -3.58 1.91
C LEU A 145 -7.71 -2.81 0.61
N TRP A 146 -8.47 -3.38 -0.31
CA TRP A 146 -8.94 -2.66 -1.50
C TRP A 146 -10.40 -3.01 -1.84
N GLN A 147 -11.08 -2.09 -2.53
CA GLN A 147 -12.47 -2.24 -3.00
C GLN A 147 -12.56 -1.95 -4.50
N ASN A 148 -13.56 -2.51 -5.18
CA ASN A 148 -13.91 -2.19 -6.58
C ASN A 148 -15.42 -2.09 -6.84
#